data_AF-A0A1I3HHL5-F1
#
_entry.id   AF-A0A1I3HHL5-F1
#
_cell.length_a   1.000
_cell.length_b   1.000
_cell.length_c   1.000
_cell.angle_alpha   90.00
_cell.angle_beta   90.00
_cell.angle_gamma   90.00
#
_symmetry.space_group_name_H-M   'P 1'
#
loop_
_entity.id
_entity.type
_entity.pdbx_description
1 polymer ?
#
loop_
_entity_poly.entity_id
_entity_poly.type
_entity_poly.pdbx_seq_one_letter_code
_entity_poly.pdbx_strand_id
1 'polypeptide(L)'
;MCQDALVEDLIPSRPRWYDLPAMLLLHRPMRCRMCNDRYYVYRKLSRSGSTGDRQRAASFGIFPRLWMHYAFFVVIIGGIGLAMYPQRVIRMQQRLAKMFQQQETVDAAQ
;
A
#
# COMPACT_ATOMS: atom_id res chain seq x y z
N MET A 1 15.55 10.27 -18.51
CA MET A 1 14.38 9.38 -18.67
C MET A 1 14.69 8.45 -19.81
N CYS A 2 14.61 7.14 -19.61
CA CYS A 2 14.84 6.16 -20.69
C CYS A 2 13.57 6.11 -21.55
N GLN A 3 13.42 7.09 -22.44
CA GLN A 3 12.28 7.20 -23.36
C GLN A 3 12.35 6.15 -24.49
N ASP A 4 13.57 5.68 -24.80
CA ASP A 4 13.84 4.73 -25.90
C ASP A 4 14.13 3.30 -25.41
N ALA A 5 13.98 3.02 -24.10
CA ALA A 5 14.20 1.67 -23.58
C ALA A 5 13.13 0.72 -24.16
N LEU A 6 13.59 -0.24 -24.98
CA LEU A 6 12.72 -1.27 -25.52
C LEU A 6 12.37 -2.27 -24.41
N VAL A 7 11.23 -2.95 -24.55
CA VAL A 7 10.78 -3.93 -23.54
C VAL A 7 11.79 -5.08 -23.34
N GLU A 8 12.61 -5.33 -24.36
CA GLU A 8 13.70 -6.31 -24.35
C GLU A 8 14.82 -5.94 -23.37
N ASP A 9 14.95 -4.65 -23.04
CA ASP A 9 15.91 -4.15 -22.06
C ASP A 9 15.41 -4.25 -20.61
N LEU A 10 14.12 -4.60 -20.40
CA LEU A 10 13.55 -4.78 -19.06
C LEU A 10 13.76 -6.21 -18.56
N ILE A 11 14.42 -6.33 -17.42
CA ILE A 11 14.71 -7.61 -16.77
C ILE A 11 14.00 -7.68 -15.42
N PRO A 12 13.46 -8.85 -15.03
CA PRO A 12 12.93 -9.05 -13.70
C PRO A 12 13.99 -8.74 -12.64
N SER A 13 13.64 -7.84 -11.72
CA SER A 13 14.53 -7.48 -10.62
C SER A 13 14.17 -8.27 -9.36
N ARG A 14 15.16 -8.49 -8.49
CA ARG A 14 14.90 -9.13 -7.19
C ARG A 14 14.02 -8.21 -6.34
N PRO A 15 12.93 -8.76 -5.76
CA PRO A 15 12.08 -7.99 -4.86
C PRO A 15 12.86 -7.63 -3.59
N ARG A 16 12.65 -6.41 -3.12
CA ARG A 16 13.21 -5.89 -1.87
C ARG A 16 12.08 -5.60 -0.88
N TRP A 17 12.43 -5.42 0.38
CA TRP A 17 11.46 -5.17 1.45
C TRP A 17 10.54 -3.96 1.14
N TYR A 18 11.08 -2.92 0.50
CA TYR A 18 10.32 -1.72 0.13
C TYR A 18 9.39 -1.93 -1.09
N ASP A 19 9.50 -3.05 -1.80
CA ASP A 19 8.61 -3.40 -2.93
C ASP A 19 7.29 -4.05 -2.47
N LEU A 20 7.18 -4.39 -1.18
CA LEU A 20 6.00 -5.04 -0.56
C LEU A 20 4.66 -4.35 -0.94
N PRO A 21 4.52 -3.01 -0.84
CA PRO A 21 3.31 -2.30 -1.25
C PRO A 21 2.89 -2.58 -2.70
N ALA A 22 3.86 -2.54 -3.61
CA ALA A 22 3.62 -2.76 -5.02
C ALA A 22 3.25 -4.23 -5.30
N MET A 23 3.88 -5.17 -4.58
CA MET A 23 3.58 -6.59 -4.68
C MET A 23 2.16 -6.94 -4.21
N LEU A 24 1.69 -6.31 -3.12
CA LEU A 24 0.31 -6.44 -2.65
C LEU A 24 -0.70 -5.97 -3.71
N LEU A 25 -0.34 -4.95 -4.49
CA LEU A 25 -1.14 -4.45 -5.61
C LEU A 25 -0.88 -5.20 -6.93
N LEU A 26 -0.30 -6.40 -6.89
CA LEU A 26 -0.01 -7.24 -8.07
C LEU A 26 0.97 -6.62 -9.08
N HIS A 27 1.83 -5.70 -8.63
CA HIS A 27 2.93 -5.18 -9.45
C HIS A 27 4.20 -6.00 -9.24
N ARG A 28 4.99 -6.14 -10.30
CA ARG A 28 6.32 -6.78 -10.27
C ARG A 28 7.42 -5.76 -10.54
N PRO A 29 8.52 -5.79 -9.77
CA PRO A 29 9.62 -4.89 -9.97
C PRO A 29 10.49 -5.36 -11.15
N MET A 30 10.60 -4.53 -12.18
CA MET A 30 11.48 -4.69 -13.34
C MET A 30 12.61 -3.67 -13.26
N ARG A 31 13.74 -3.99 -13.89
CA ARG A 31 14.90 -3.10 -14.02
C ARG A 31 15.24 -2.94 -15.48
N CYS A 32 15.46 -1.71 -15.93
CA CYS A 32 15.97 -1.45 -17.27
C CYS A 32 17.49 -1.68 -17.30
N ARG A 33 18.00 -2.37 -18.33
CA ARG A 33 19.44 -2.58 -18.54
C ARG A 33 20.18 -1.29 -18.90
N MET A 34 19.54 -0.41 -19.67
CA MET A 34 20.15 0.82 -20.21
C MET A 34 20.34 1.89 -19.13
N CYS A 35 19.27 2.29 -18.46
CA CYS A 35 19.33 3.35 -17.43
C CYS A 35 19.48 2.81 -16.00
N ASN A 36 19.43 1.49 -15.80
CA ASN A 36 19.53 0.86 -14.50
C ASN A 36 18.37 1.18 -13.52
N ASP A 37 17.38 1.96 -13.96
CA ASP A 37 16.23 2.35 -13.16
C ASP A 37 15.26 1.18 -12.93
N ARG A 38 14.49 1.30 -11.85
CA ARG A 38 13.43 0.34 -11.49
C ARG A 38 12.06 0.87 -11.85
N TYR A 39 11.25 -0.05 -12.36
CA TYR A 39 9.87 0.18 -12.77
C TYR A 39 8.97 -0.92 -12.22
N TYR A 40 7.69 -0.62 -12.08
CA TYR A 40 6.69 -1.58 -11.60
C TYR A 40 5.72 -1.86 -12.72
N VAL A 41 5.55 -3.13 -13.08
CA VAL A 41 4.61 -3.55 -14.14
C VAL A 41 3.55 -4.47 -13.59
N TYR A 42 2.33 -4.37 -14.10
CA TYR A 42 1.21 -5.16 -13.63
C TYR A 42 1.37 -6.64 -14.02
N ARG A 43 1.22 -7.56 -13.07
CA ARG A 43 1.49 -9.00 -13.25
C ARG A 43 0.66 -9.66 -14.35
N LYS A 44 -0.57 -9.19 -14.60
CA LYS A 44 -1.44 -9.77 -15.64
C LYS A 44 -0.91 -9.51 -17.06
N LEU A 45 -0.31 -8.35 -17.32
CA LEU A 45 0.25 -8.04 -18.64
C LEU A 45 1.53 -8.84 -18.94
N SER A 46 2.26 -9.27 -17.91
CA SER A 46 3.49 -10.05 -18.07
C SER A 46 3.26 -11.50 -18.55
N ARG A 47 2.03 -12.02 -18.52
CA ARG A 47 1.71 -13.43 -18.81
C ARG A 47 1.25 -13.67 -20.24
N SER A 48 0.82 -12.64 -20.98
CA SER A 48 0.55 -12.76 -22.41
C SER A 48 1.88 -12.74 -23.16
N GLY A 49 2.26 -13.89 -23.71
CA GLY A 49 3.50 -14.07 -24.48
C GLY A 49 3.45 -13.46 -25.89
N SER A 50 2.47 -12.59 -26.18
CA SER A 50 2.37 -11.91 -27.47
C SER A 50 3.27 -10.67 -27.47
N THR A 51 4.16 -10.58 -28.46
CA THR A 51 5.12 -9.47 -28.62
C THR A 51 4.41 -8.11 -28.73
N GLY A 52 3.14 -8.08 -29.16
CA GLY A 52 2.31 -6.88 -29.26
C GLY A 52 1.68 -6.40 -27.94
N ASP A 53 1.32 -7.30 -27.01
CA ASP A 53 0.73 -6.90 -25.71
C ASP A 53 1.78 -6.29 -24.76
N ARG A 54 3.05 -6.65 -24.95
CA ARG A 54 4.19 -6.12 -24.17
C ARG A 54 4.45 -4.64 -24.46
N GLN A 55 4.21 -4.17 -25.68
CA GLN A 55 4.28 -2.75 -26.03
C GLN A 55 3.17 -1.93 -25.34
N ARG A 56 1.98 -2.49 -25.14
CA ARG A 56 0.90 -1.84 -24.36
C ARG A 56 1.20 -1.79 -22.86
N ALA A 57 1.97 -2.73 -22.32
CA ALA A 57 2.37 -2.70 -20.92
C ALA A 57 3.27 -1.50 -20.58
N ALA A 58 4.06 -1.04 -21.55
CA ALA A 58 4.88 0.16 -21.42
C ALA A 58 4.04 1.46 -21.40
N SER A 59 2.90 1.50 -22.10
CA SER A 59 2.02 2.67 -22.13
C SER A 59 1.00 2.72 -20.99
N PHE A 60 0.60 1.58 -20.41
CA PHE A 60 -0.47 1.52 -19.40
C PHE A 60 -0.02 1.42 -17.94
N GLY A 61 1.27 1.32 -17.62
CA GLY A 61 1.63 0.95 -16.26
C GLY A 61 2.99 1.38 -15.74
N ILE A 62 3.66 2.35 -16.36
CA ILE A 62 4.87 2.92 -15.76
C ILE A 62 4.40 3.89 -14.67
N PHE A 63 4.03 3.37 -13.50
CA PHE A 63 4.10 4.18 -12.28
C PHE A 63 5.56 4.20 -11.87
N PRO A 64 6.33 5.26 -12.19
CA PRO A 64 7.78 5.25 -12.04
C PRO A 64 8.22 5.37 -10.57
N ARG A 65 7.27 5.41 -9.64
CA ARG A 65 7.46 6.09 -8.38
C ARG A 65 6.71 5.39 -7.24
N LEU A 66 7.48 4.63 -6.44
CA LEU A 66 6.98 3.95 -5.24
C LEU A 66 6.25 4.90 -4.28
N TRP A 67 6.58 6.19 -4.27
CA TRP A 67 5.99 7.16 -3.32
C TRP A 67 4.46 7.19 -3.39
N MET A 68 3.87 6.95 -4.57
CA MET A 68 2.40 6.89 -4.70
C MET A 68 1.81 5.69 -3.97
N HIS A 69 2.53 4.56 -3.93
CA HIS A 69 2.12 3.38 -3.18
C HIS A 69 2.22 3.65 -1.68
N TYR A 70 3.30 4.28 -1.22
CA TYR A 70 3.43 4.70 0.18
C TYR A 70 2.33 5.67 0.61
N ALA A 71 2.01 6.66 -0.23
CA ALA A 71 0.91 7.60 0.05
C ALA A 71 -0.42 6.88 0.24
N PHE A 72 -0.72 5.88 -0.61
CA PHE A 72 -1.92 5.06 -0.48
C PHE A 72 -1.96 4.27 0.83
N PHE A 73 -0.84 3.63 1.22
CA PHE A 73 -0.78 2.91 2.50
C PHE A 73 -0.89 3.84 3.71
N VAL A 74 -0.27 5.03 3.67
CA VAL A 74 -0.39 6.04 4.72
C VAL A 74 -1.83 6.50 4.88
N VAL A 75 -2.53 6.76 3.77
CA VAL A 75 -3.95 7.15 3.81
C VAL A 75 -4.83 6.03 4.36
N ILE A 76 -4.59 4.78 3.95
CA ILE A 76 -5.35 3.63 4.49
C ILE A 76 -5.10 3.44 5.98
N ILE A 77 -3.85 3.38 6.40
CA ILE A 77 -3.48 3.15 7.81
C ILE A 77 -3.94 4.33 8.67
N GLY A 78 -3.74 5.56 8.20
CA GLY A 78 -4.21 6.78 8.85
C GLY A 78 -5.74 6.82 8.94
N GLY A 79 -6.43 6.47 7.86
CA GLY A 79 -7.90 6.41 7.82
C GLY A 79 -8.48 5.36 8.76
N ILE A 80 -7.90 4.16 8.80
CA ILE A 80 -8.30 3.11 9.76
C ILE A 80 -8.01 3.57 11.20
N GLY A 81 -6.83 4.15 11.45
CA GLY A 81 -6.48 4.68 12.76
C GLY A 81 -7.46 5.75 13.24
N LEU A 82 -7.82 6.69 12.36
CA LEU A 82 -8.79 7.75 12.64
C LEU A 82 -10.20 7.18 12.85
N ALA A 83 -10.62 6.19 12.07
CA ALA A 83 -11.92 5.54 12.20
C ALA A 83 -12.04 4.71 13.50
N MET A 84 -10.94 4.10 13.95
CA MET A 84 -10.90 3.34 15.21
C MET A 84 -10.75 4.23 16.45
N TYR A 85 -10.23 5.46 16.30
CA TYR A 85 -10.04 6.40 17.40
C TYR A 85 -11.33 6.71 18.18
N PRO A 86 -12.46 7.11 17.57
CA PRO A 86 -13.69 7.40 18.31
C PRO A 86 -14.25 6.15 19.02
N GLN A 87 -14.09 4.95 18.45
CA GLN A 87 -14.52 3.71 19.10
C GLN A 87 -13.75 3.39 20.38
N ARG A 88 -12.49 3.81 20.49
CA ARG A 88 -11.71 3.65 21.72
C ARG A 88 -12.12 4.68 22.76
N VAL A 89 -12.37 5.91 22.36
CA VAL A 89 -12.79 7.00 23.26
C VAL A 89 -14.16 6.68 23.87
N ILE A 90 -15.14 6.25 23.06
CA ILE A 90 -16.48 5.87 23.56
C ILE A 90 -16.39 4.72 24.58
N ARG A 91 -15.56 3.70 24.31
CA ARG A 91 -15.35 2.58 25.24
C ARG A 91 -14.70 3.01 26.56
N MET A 92 -13.77 3.97 26.54
CA MET A 92 -13.17 4.49 27.78
C MET A 92 -14.18 5.31 28.59
N GLN A 93 -14.96 6.17 27.94
CA GLN A 93 -16.03 6.95 28.58
C GLN A 93 -17.05 6.04 29.28
N GLN A 94 -17.48 4.96 28.62
CA GLN A 94 -18.39 3.98 29.22
C GLN A 94 -17.80 3.25 30.43
N ARG A 95 -16.49 2.97 30.45
CA ARG A 95 -15.84 2.36 31.62
C ARG A 95 -15.75 3.33 32.80
N LEU A 96 -15.39 4.58 32.54
CA LEU A 96 -15.35 5.62 33.57
C LEU A 96 -16.73 5.85 34.19
N ALA A 97 -17.78 5.96 33.37
CA ALA A 97 -19.15 6.12 33.86
C ALA A 97 -19.59 4.96 34.77
N LYS A 98 -19.21 3.72 34.44
CA LYS A 98 -19.49 2.55 35.30
C LYS A 98 -18.76 2.60 36.64
N MET A 99 -17.51 3.08 36.66
CA MET A 99 -16.76 3.20 37.92
C MET A 99 -17.36 4.26 38.83
N PHE A 100 -17.81 5.41 38.29
CA PHE A 100 -18.49 6.43 39.08
C PHE A 100 -19.81 5.95 39.67
N GLN A 101 -20.63 5.23 38.90
CA GLN A 101 -21.87 4.65 39.43
C GLN A 101 -21.61 3.64 40.55
N GLN A 102 -20.56 2.82 40.43
CA GLN A 102 -20.18 1.91 41.51
C GLN A 102 -19.77 2.65 42.78
N GLN A 103 -19.03 3.76 42.63
CA GLN A 103 -18.64 4.61 43.75
C GLN A 103 -19.87 5.15 44.50
N GLU A 104 -20.83 5.73 43.78
CA GLU A 104 -22.06 6.28 44.37
C GLU A 104 -22.88 5.21 45.11
N THR A 105 -22.96 3.99 44.57
CA THR A 105 -23.68 2.89 45.25
C THR A 105 -22.99 2.42 46.53
N VAL A 106 -21.66 2.51 46.60
CA VAL A 106 -20.90 2.17 47.81
C VAL A 106 -21.08 3.26 48.86
N ASP A 107 -21.00 4.53 48.46
CA ASP A 107 -21.17 5.67 49.36
C ASP A 107 -22.61 5.76 49.92
N ALA A 108 -23.62 5.39 49.12
CA ALA A 108 -25.02 5.35 49.57
C ALA A 108 -25.34 4.17 50.51
N ALA A 109 -24.45 3.18 50.61
CA ALA A 109 -24.62 2.00 51.46
C ALA A 109 -23.93 2.11 52.83
N GLN A 110 -23.16 3.18 53.06
CA GLN A 110 -22.50 3.50 54.34
C GLN A 110 -23.33 4.49 55.16
#